data_AF-A0A522B7C2-F1
#
_entry.id   AF-A0A522B7C2-F1
#
_cell.length_a   1.000
_cell.length_b   1.000
_cell.length_c   1.000
_cell.angle_alpha   90.00
_cell.angle_beta   90.00
_cell.angle_gamma   90.00
#
_symmetry.space_group_name_H-M   'P 1'
#
loop_
_entity.id
_entity.type
_entity.pdbx_description
1 polymer ?
#
loop_
_entity_poly.entity_id
_entity_poly.type
_entity_poly.pdbx_seq_one_letter_code
_entity_poly.pdbx_strand_id
1 'polypeptide(L)' 'MKLVIIDRDGTINEDRDDYVKSVDEWVPIAGSLEAIAKL' A
#
# COMPACT_ATOMS: atom_id res chain seq x y z
N MET A 1 -23.75 -5.18 1.70
CA MET A 1 -22.70 -4.61 0.82
C MET A 1 -21.38 -4.77 1.54
N LYS A 2 -20.31 -5.20 0.87
CA LYS A 2 -18.97 -5.32 1.47
C LYS A 2 -18.11 -4.18 0.94
N LEU A 3 -17.57 -3.37 1.83
CA LEU A 3 -16.71 -2.23 1.51
C LEU A 3 -15.52 -2.26 2.46
N VAL A 4 -14.32 -2.12 1.92
CA VAL A 4 -13.07 -1.98 2.67
C VAL A 4 -12.39 -0.72 2.17
N ILE A 5 -11.98 0.15 3.08
CA ILE A 5 -11.20 1.36 2.80
C ILE A 5 -9.84 1.14 3.46
N ILE A 6 -8.77 1.24 2.68
CA ILE A 6 -7.40 1.03 3.14
C ILE A 6 -6.57 2.27 2.86
N ASP A 7 -5.66 2.55 3.77
CA ASP A 7 -4.65 3.59 3.61
C ASP A 7 -3.54 3.13 2.66
N ARG A 8 -2.68 4.06 2.24
CA ARG A 8 -1.64 3.84 1.24
C ARG A 8 -0.27 3.58 1.89
N ASP A 9 0.33 4.63 2.45
CA ASP A 9 1.67 4.58 3.02
C ASP A 9 1.64 3.89 4.39
N GLY A 10 2.59 3.00 4.65
CA GLY A 10 2.60 2.14 5.84
C GLY A 10 1.54 1.03 5.84
N THR A 11 0.68 0.96 4.82
CA THR A 11 -0.38 -0.07 4.70
C THR A 11 -0.18 -0.95 3.46
N ILE A 12 -0.15 -0.37 2.26
CA ILE A 12 0.06 -1.13 1.01
C ILE A 12 1.48 -0.97 0.46
N ASN A 13 2.12 0.17 0.74
CA ASN A 13 3.54 0.41 0.49
C ASN A 13 4.27 0.88 1.74
N GLU A 14 5.59 0.79 1.71
CA GLU A 14 6.45 1.30 2.77
C GLU A 14 6.19 2.79 3.03
N ASP A 15 6.12 3.15 4.31
CA ASP A 15 6.00 4.56 4.73
C ASP A 15 7.35 5.27 4.58
N ARG A 16 7.30 6.56 4.28
CA ARG A 16 8.49 7.39 4.06
C ARG A 16 8.30 8.77 4.64
N ASP A 17 9.24 9.17 5.50
CA ASP A 17 9.29 10.52 6.10
C ASP A 17 9.36 11.64 5.03
N ASP A 18 9.92 11.34 3.86
CA ASP A 18 10.14 12.29 2.76
C ASP A 18 9.11 12.21 1.62
N TYR A 19 8.01 11.48 1.86
CA TYR A 19 6.95 11.14 0.91
C TYR A 19 7.40 10.28 -0.29
N VAL A 20 6.47 9.50 -0.84
CA VAL A 20 6.63 8.85 -2.14
C VAL A 20 6.34 9.88 -3.25
N LYS A 21 7.38 10.30 -3.95
CA LYS A 21 7.34 11.39 -4.97
C LYS A 21 7.35 10.87 -6.40
N SER A 22 7.66 9.60 -6.60
CA SER A 22 7.65 8.96 -7.93
C SER A 22 7.20 7.50 -7.84
N VAL A 23 6.85 6.92 -8.98
CA VAL A 23 6.44 5.50 -9.05
C VAL A 23 7.57 4.57 -8.66
N ASP A 24 8.81 4.93 -9.00
CA ASP A 24 10.00 4.13 -8.69
C ASP A 24 10.30 4.09 -7.18
N GLU A 25 9.79 5.05 -6.41
CA GLU A 25 9.89 5.09 -4.95
C GLU A 25 8.81 4.27 -4.25
N TRP A 26 7.81 3.77 -4.97
CA TRP A 26 6.72 2.97 -4.42
C TRP A 26 7.17 1.53 -4.23
N VAL A 27 7.41 1.15 -2.98
CA VAL A 27 7.83 -0.22 -2.61
C VAL A 27 6.68 -0.92 -1.88
N PRO A 28 6.11 -2.00 -2.43
CA PRO A 28 5.02 -2.71 -1.77
C PRO A 28 5.48 -3.34 -0.46
N ILE A 29 4.66 -3.24 0.58
CA ILE A 29 4.83 -4.05 1.79
C ILE A 29 4.61 -5.52 1.41
N ALA A 30 5.50 -6.40 1.86
CA ALA A 30 5.41 -7.82 1.56
C ALA A 30 4.03 -8.40 1.92
N GLY A 31 3.35 -9.02 0.95
CA GLY A 31 2.03 -9.62 1.15
C GLY A 31 0.84 -8.66 1.01
N SER A 32 1.04 -7.35 0.90
CA SER A 32 -0.05 -6.37 0.86
C SER A 32 -0.91 -6.52 -0.40
N LEU A 33 -0.27 -6.71 -1.55
CA LEU A 33 -0.95 -6.87 -2.85
C LEU A 33 -1.72 -8.19 -2.90
N GLU A 34 -1.15 -9.27 -2.38
CA GLU A 34 -1.81 -10.58 -2.29
C GLU A 34 -3.00 -10.56 -1.33
N ALA A 35 -2.92 -9.77 -0.25
CA ALA A 35 -4.03 -9.59 0.68
C ALA A 35 -5.20 -8.86 0.01
N ILE A 36 -4.93 -7.77 -0.72
CA ILE A 36 -5.95 -7.02 -1.47
C ILE A 36 -6.62 -7.90 -2.51
N ALA A 37 -5.85 -8.73 -3.23
CA ALA A 37 -6.39 -9.63 -4.23
C ALA A 37 -7.35 -10.70 -3.68
N LYS A 38 -7.36 -10.94 -2.37
CA LYS A 38 -8.23 -11.93 -1.70
C LYS A 38 -9.53 -11.33 -1.13
N LEU A 39 -9.71 -10.01 -1.20
CA LEU A 39 -10.86 -9.30 -0.62
C LEU A 39 -12.15 -9.41 -1.45
#